data_AF-A0A960ZW97-F1
#
_entry.id   AF-A0A960ZW97-F1
#
_cell.length_a   1.000
_cell.length_b   1.000
_cell.length_c   1.000
_cell.angle_alpha   90.00
_cell.angle_beta   90.00
_cell.angle_gamma   90.00
#
_symmetry.space_group_name_H-M   'P 1'
#
loop_
_entity.id
_entity.type
_entity.pdbx_description
1 polymer ?
#
loop_
_entity_poly.entity_id
_entity_poly.type
_entity_poly.pdbx_seq_one_letter_code
_entity_poly.pdbx_strand_id
1 'polypeptide(L)'
;MKTTKTPAKTVLLVASGDLRLAANQQCWAAQAAMEKALETALKREGWKVKRAHAVNKKLKHGFIDSQKMGMEVFRGIDPDAPLIVAEAVWQYSHHVLAGLTTHRGPILTVANWSGQWPGLVGLLNLNASLTKAGVNYSSLWSEDFADAFFRDGLREWLTTGKVTHDESHV
;
A
#
# COMPACT_ATOMS: atom_id res chain seq x y z
N MET A 1 1.84 -23.29 7.93
CA MET A 1 2.50 -23.02 6.63
C MET A 1 3.73 -22.16 6.90
N LYS A 2 4.86 -22.42 6.23
CA LYS A 2 6.07 -21.60 6.40
C LYS A 2 5.91 -20.30 5.62
N THR A 3 5.91 -19.16 6.30
CA THR A 3 5.97 -17.84 5.66
C THR A 3 7.33 -17.69 4.97
N THR A 4 7.36 -16.99 3.83
CA THR A 4 8.62 -16.81 3.09
C THR A 4 9.31 -15.55 3.60
N LYS A 5 10.46 -15.69 4.26
CA LYS A 5 11.22 -14.55 4.76
C LYS A 5 11.57 -13.58 3.63
N THR A 6 11.33 -12.30 3.86
CA THR A 6 11.60 -11.24 2.88
C THR A 6 13.11 -10.95 2.83
N PRO A 7 13.74 -10.84 1.65
CA PRO A 7 15.14 -10.47 1.53
C PRO A 7 15.42 -9.07 2.10
N ALA A 8 16.67 -8.83 2.50
CA ALA A 8 17.10 -7.49 2.91
C ALA A 8 16.79 -6.44 1.83
N LYS A 9 16.48 -5.21 2.26
CA LYS A 9 16.11 -4.07 1.39
C LYS A 9 14.99 -4.41 0.38
N THR A 10 13.99 -5.17 0.81
CA THR A 10 12.79 -5.46 0.02
C THR A 10 11.56 -5.06 0.81
N VAL A 11 10.70 -4.24 0.21
CA VAL A 11 9.36 -3.94 0.73
C VAL A 11 8.33 -4.84 0.06
N LEU A 12 7.33 -5.26 0.82
CA LEU A 12 6.16 -5.92 0.27
C LEU A 12 5.14 -4.87 -0.16
N LEU A 13 4.48 -5.09 -1.29
CA LEU A 13 3.43 -4.20 -1.79
C LEU A 13 2.10 -4.95 -1.92
N VAL A 14 1.04 -4.39 -1.33
CA VAL A 14 -0.35 -4.79 -1.52
C VAL A 14 -1.18 -3.61 -2.04
N ALA A 15 -2.32 -3.92 -2.66
CA ALA A 15 -3.23 -2.92 -3.23
C ALA A 15 -4.65 -3.45 -3.11
N SER A 16 -5.51 -2.73 -2.38
CA SER A 16 -6.92 -3.08 -2.19
C SER A 16 -7.77 -2.50 -3.32
N GLY A 17 -8.85 -3.19 -3.68
CA GLY A 17 -9.75 -2.78 -4.76
C GLY A 17 -11.16 -2.41 -4.30
N ASP A 18 -11.96 -1.99 -5.27
CA ASP A 18 -13.42 -1.83 -5.17
C ASP A 18 -14.11 -3.21 -5.15
N LEU A 19 -15.36 -3.27 -4.69
CA LEU A 19 -16.22 -4.45 -4.80
C LEU A 19 -16.74 -4.65 -6.24
N ARG A 20 -16.78 -3.58 -7.04
CA ARG A 20 -17.28 -3.58 -8.41
C ARG A 20 -16.15 -3.91 -9.38
N LEU A 21 -16.27 -5.04 -10.06
CA LEU A 21 -15.32 -5.46 -11.09
C LEU A 21 -15.07 -4.37 -12.16
N ALA A 22 -16.12 -3.71 -12.63
CA ALA A 22 -16.01 -2.66 -13.64
C ALA A 22 -15.14 -1.48 -13.18
N ALA A 23 -15.28 -1.07 -11.90
CA ALA A 23 -14.46 -0.03 -11.32
C ALA A 23 -12.99 -0.47 -11.30
N ASN A 24 -12.70 -1.66 -10.77
CA ASN A 24 -11.35 -2.24 -10.74
C ASN A 24 -10.70 -2.33 -12.12
N GLN A 25 -11.46 -2.75 -13.15
CA GLN A 25 -10.94 -2.82 -14.52
C GLN A 25 -10.61 -1.45 -15.09
N GLN A 26 -11.48 -0.46 -14.87
CA GLN A 26 -11.32 0.89 -15.39
C GLN A 26 -10.14 1.62 -14.74
N CYS A 27 -9.95 1.45 -13.44
CA CYS A 27 -8.93 2.16 -12.67
C CYS A 27 -7.57 1.42 -12.62
N TRP A 28 -7.50 0.16 -13.08
CA TRP A 28 -6.28 -0.65 -13.00
C TRP A 28 -5.05 0.03 -13.65
N ALA A 29 -5.23 0.71 -14.79
CA ALA A 29 -4.13 1.41 -15.45
C ALA A 29 -3.53 2.51 -14.56
N ALA A 30 -4.36 3.23 -13.80
CA ALA A 30 -3.90 4.26 -12.86
C ALA A 30 -3.13 3.64 -11.68
N GLN A 31 -3.64 2.54 -11.13
CA GLN A 31 -2.93 1.80 -10.08
C GLN A 31 -1.58 1.27 -10.56
N ALA A 32 -1.52 0.63 -11.72
CA ALA A 32 -0.27 0.10 -12.25
C ALA A 32 0.76 1.19 -12.55
N ALA A 33 0.32 2.36 -13.03
CA ALA A 33 1.19 3.51 -13.24
C ALA A 33 1.72 4.06 -11.90
N MET A 34 0.87 4.16 -10.88
CA MET A 34 1.24 4.57 -9.53
C MET A 34 2.24 3.59 -8.90
N GLU A 35 1.98 2.28 -8.96
CA GLU A 35 2.90 1.23 -8.47
C GLU A 35 4.28 1.32 -9.13
N LYS A 36 4.34 1.62 -10.44
CA LYS A 36 5.61 1.79 -11.18
C LYS A 36 6.38 3.05 -10.76
N ALA A 37 5.68 4.16 -10.53
CA ALA A 37 6.31 5.40 -10.08
C ALA A 37 6.84 5.23 -8.64
N LEU A 38 6.07 4.58 -7.76
CA LEU A 38 6.49 4.21 -6.42
C LEU A 38 7.71 3.26 -6.43
N GLU A 39 7.71 2.24 -7.29
CA GLU A 39 8.87 1.35 -7.46
C GLU A 39 10.12 2.11 -7.89
N THR A 40 9.96 3.11 -8.76
CA THR A 40 11.07 3.99 -9.18
C THR A 40 11.62 4.79 -8.00
N ALA A 41 10.76 5.34 -7.14
CA ALA A 41 11.19 6.05 -5.94
C ALA A 41 11.93 5.14 -4.95
N LEU A 42 11.38 3.95 -4.67
CA LEU A 42 12.01 2.95 -3.78
C LEU A 42 13.36 2.48 -4.32
N LYS A 43 13.48 2.31 -5.64
CA LYS A 43 14.75 1.94 -6.29
C LYS A 43 15.82 3.01 -6.12
N ARG A 44 15.46 4.30 -6.11
CA ARG A 44 16.41 5.41 -5.84
C ARG A 44 16.99 5.34 -4.43
N GLU A 45 16.20 4.88 -3.45
CA GLU A 45 16.66 4.63 -2.08
C GLU A 45 17.37 3.26 -1.92
N GLY A 46 17.56 2.51 -3.01
CA GLY A 46 18.24 1.22 -3.02
C GLY A 46 17.40 0.04 -2.52
N TRP A 47 16.07 0.18 -2.54
CA TRP A 47 15.10 -0.85 -2.14
C TRP A 47 14.45 -1.52 -3.35
N LYS A 48 14.07 -2.79 -3.17
CA LYS A 48 13.29 -3.57 -4.14
C LYS A 48 11.83 -3.65 -3.70
N VAL A 49 10.92 -3.72 -4.67
CA VAL A 49 9.51 -3.99 -4.43
C VAL A 49 9.20 -5.44 -4.75
N LYS A 50 8.48 -6.12 -3.84
CA LYS A 50 7.85 -7.41 -4.12
C LYS A 50 6.34 -7.27 -3.93
N ARG A 51 5.61 -7.29 -5.04
CA ARG A 51 4.15 -7.34 -5.01
C ARG A 51 3.70 -8.68 -4.42
N ALA A 52 2.88 -8.63 -3.36
CA ALA A 52 2.49 -9.80 -2.59
C ALA A 52 1.37 -10.63 -3.23
N HIS A 53 0.77 -10.14 -4.33
CA HIS A 53 -0.33 -10.78 -5.03
C HIS A 53 -0.21 -10.53 -6.54
N ALA A 54 -0.73 -11.46 -7.34
CA ALA A 54 -0.58 -11.45 -8.79
C ALA A 54 -1.68 -10.65 -9.50
N VAL A 55 -1.37 -10.14 -10.69
CA VAL A 55 -2.38 -9.58 -11.60
C VAL A 55 -3.26 -10.69 -12.15
N ASN A 56 -4.58 -10.58 -11.99
CA ASN A 56 -5.51 -11.56 -12.52
C ASN A 56 -5.86 -11.22 -13.97
N LYS A 57 -5.27 -11.96 -14.92
CA LYS A 57 -5.50 -11.76 -16.37
C LYS A 57 -6.97 -11.93 -16.78
N LYS A 58 -7.74 -12.76 -16.07
CA LYS A 58 -9.18 -12.98 -16.38
C LYS A 58 -10.02 -11.80 -15.91
N LEU A 59 -9.74 -11.29 -14.70
CA LEU A 59 -10.45 -10.14 -14.13
C LEU A 59 -9.92 -8.80 -14.67
N LYS A 60 -8.76 -8.79 -15.32
CA LYS A 60 -8.11 -7.62 -15.93
C LYS A 60 -7.69 -6.53 -14.94
N HIS A 61 -7.41 -6.91 -13.69
CA HIS A 61 -6.81 -6.04 -12.68
C HIS A 61 -5.92 -6.83 -11.73
N GLY A 62 -5.13 -6.11 -10.94
CA GLY A 62 -4.27 -6.69 -9.91
C GLY A 62 -4.70 -6.39 -8.47
N PHE A 63 -5.87 -5.82 -8.21
CA PHE A 63 -6.32 -5.57 -6.83
C PHE A 63 -6.63 -6.84 -6.03
N ILE A 64 -6.51 -6.74 -4.71
CA ILE A 64 -7.20 -7.62 -3.76
C ILE A 64 -8.66 -7.17 -3.70
N ASP A 65 -9.56 -8.02 -4.17
CA ASP A 65 -10.98 -7.69 -4.40
C ASP A 65 -11.94 -8.44 -3.47
N SER A 66 -11.41 -9.16 -2.47
CA SER A 66 -12.22 -9.83 -1.45
C SER A 66 -11.43 -10.03 -0.16
N GLN A 67 -12.14 -10.10 0.96
CA GLN A 67 -11.55 -10.44 2.27
C GLN A 67 -10.89 -11.83 2.26
N LYS A 68 -11.49 -12.82 1.59
CA LYS A 68 -10.90 -14.16 1.47
C LYS A 68 -9.53 -14.09 0.79
N MET A 69 -9.45 -13.42 -0.36
CA MET A 69 -8.19 -13.25 -1.09
C MET A 69 -7.16 -12.52 -0.23
N GLY A 70 -7.55 -11.44 0.47
CA GLY A 70 -6.65 -10.74 1.37
C GLY A 70 -6.08 -11.64 2.47
N MET A 71 -6.93 -12.43 3.14
CA MET A 71 -6.46 -13.40 4.14
C MET A 71 -5.50 -14.44 3.56
N GLU A 72 -5.72 -14.89 2.32
CA GLU A 72 -4.81 -15.81 1.62
C GLU A 72 -3.46 -15.15 1.30
N VAL A 73 -3.46 -13.89 0.87
CA VAL A 73 -2.24 -13.10 0.63
C VAL A 73 -1.44 -12.94 1.92
N PHE A 74 -2.06 -12.46 2.99
CA PHE A 74 -1.36 -12.20 4.26
C PHE A 74 -0.86 -13.48 4.93
N ARG A 75 -1.50 -14.63 4.70
CA ARG A 75 -0.98 -15.94 5.16
C ARG A 75 0.34 -16.32 4.49
N GLY A 76 0.59 -15.83 3.27
CA GLY A 76 1.74 -16.19 2.45
C GLY A 76 2.96 -15.28 2.60
N ILE A 77 2.78 -14.08 3.17
CA ILE A 77 3.85 -13.08 3.30
C ILE A 77 4.63 -13.21 4.61
N ASP A 78 5.79 -12.54 4.64
CA ASP A 78 6.55 -12.35 5.87
C ASP A 78 5.82 -11.33 6.77
N PRO A 79 5.34 -11.72 7.96
CA PRO A 79 4.61 -10.83 8.86
C PRO A 79 5.48 -9.72 9.46
N ASP A 80 6.81 -9.85 9.42
CA ASP A 80 7.74 -8.86 10.00
C ASP A 80 8.32 -7.90 8.94
N ALA A 81 8.02 -8.13 7.66
CA ALA A 81 8.57 -7.33 6.57
C ALA A 81 7.94 -5.91 6.51
N PRO A 82 8.69 -4.90 6.04
CA PRO A 82 8.11 -3.60 5.73
C PRO A 82 7.06 -3.75 4.63
N LEU A 83 5.85 -3.26 4.89
CA LEU A 83 4.69 -3.43 4.03
C LEU A 83 4.16 -2.06 3.59
N ILE A 84 3.96 -1.91 2.28
CA ILE A 84 3.30 -0.76 1.68
C ILE A 84 1.91 -1.18 1.17
N VAL A 85 0.88 -0.45 1.59
CA VAL A 85 -0.46 -0.50 1.00
C VAL A 85 -0.60 0.67 0.02
N ALA A 86 -0.58 0.37 -1.27
CA ALA A 86 -0.55 1.34 -2.35
C ALA A 86 -1.95 1.54 -2.93
N GLU A 87 -2.50 2.75 -2.83
CA GLU A 87 -3.87 3.08 -3.21
C GLU A 87 -3.94 4.22 -4.23
N ALA A 88 -4.31 3.90 -5.48
CA ALA A 88 -4.57 4.90 -6.53
C ALA A 88 -6.07 5.12 -6.80
N VAL A 89 -6.93 4.41 -6.06
CA VAL A 89 -8.35 4.22 -6.38
C VAL A 89 -9.20 4.16 -5.10
N TRP A 90 -10.53 4.17 -5.24
CA TRP A 90 -11.40 3.79 -4.11
C TRP A 90 -11.25 2.31 -3.82
N GLN A 91 -11.21 1.96 -2.54
CA GLN A 91 -10.98 0.60 -2.07
C GLN A 91 -11.85 0.29 -0.85
N TYR A 92 -12.08 -1.00 -0.61
CA TYR A 92 -12.78 -1.46 0.59
C TYR A 92 -11.82 -2.07 1.61
N SER A 93 -11.63 -1.36 2.73
CA SER A 93 -10.62 -1.67 3.75
C SER A 93 -10.72 -3.10 4.30
N HIS A 94 -11.92 -3.68 4.37
CA HIS A 94 -12.14 -5.04 4.85
C HIS A 94 -11.42 -6.12 4.02
N HIS A 95 -11.01 -5.83 2.79
CA HIS A 95 -10.20 -6.75 1.98
C HIS A 95 -8.84 -7.02 2.64
N VAL A 96 -8.23 -6.00 3.26
CA VAL A 96 -6.85 -6.09 3.78
C VAL A 96 -6.76 -5.94 5.30
N LEU A 97 -7.80 -5.38 5.95
CA LEU A 97 -7.77 -5.03 7.38
C LEU A 97 -7.41 -6.22 8.27
N ALA A 98 -8.03 -7.39 8.05
CA ALA A 98 -7.76 -8.59 8.87
C ALA A 98 -6.30 -9.07 8.76
N GLY A 99 -5.65 -8.83 7.62
CA GLY A 99 -4.24 -9.11 7.44
C GLY A 99 -3.37 -8.08 8.15
N LEU A 100 -3.66 -6.80 7.94
CA LEU A 100 -2.93 -5.67 8.51
C LEU A 100 -2.94 -5.66 10.05
N THR A 101 -4.04 -6.09 10.70
CA THR A 101 -4.11 -6.19 12.17
C THR A 101 -3.21 -7.28 12.76
N THR A 102 -2.74 -8.22 11.94
CA THR A 102 -1.85 -9.32 12.38
C THR A 102 -0.41 -9.15 11.88
N HIS A 103 -0.17 -8.15 11.03
CA HIS A 103 1.15 -7.82 10.51
C HIS A 103 1.95 -7.10 11.60
N ARG A 104 3.22 -7.48 11.79
CA ARG A 104 4.09 -6.98 12.85
C ARG A 104 5.15 -6.00 12.36
N GLY A 105 5.51 -6.08 11.07
CA GLY A 105 6.43 -5.14 10.43
C GLY A 105 5.81 -3.74 10.29
N PRO A 106 6.62 -2.72 9.96
CA PRO A 106 6.12 -1.37 9.74
C PRO A 106 5.17 -1.34 8.54
N ILE A 107 4.09 -0.57 8.67
CA ILE A 107 3.08 -0.37 7.62
C ILE A 107 3.16 1.08 7.15
N LEU A 108 3.25 1.27 5.84
CA LEU A 108 3.09 2.57 5.18
C LEU A 108 1.91 2.49 4.22
N THR A 109 0.97 3.41 4.36
CA THR A 109 -0.06 3.63 3.34
C THR A 109 0.42 4.71 2.37
N VAL A 110 0.34 4.46 1.07
CA VAL A 110 0.78 5.39 0.03
C VAL A 110 -0.34 5.62 -0.97
N ALA A 111 -0.66 6.88 -1.26
CA ALA A 111 -1.62 7.23 -2.30
C ALA A 111 -1.03 8.12 -3.39
N ASN A 112 -1.62 8.07 -4.58
CA ASN A 112 -1.45 9.16 -5.53
C ASN A 112 -2.29 10.37 -5.11
N TRP A 113 -1.80 11.57 -5.43
CA TRP A 113 -2.58 12.80 -5.43
C TRP A 113 -3.10 13.04 -6.84
N SER A 114 -4.37 12.69 -7.10
CA SER A 114 -4.98 12.82 -8.42
C SER A 114 -6.42 13.33 -8.31
N GLY A 115 -6.79 14.25 -9.21
CA GLY A 115 -8.18 14.70 -9.36
C GLY A 115 -9.09 13.73 -10.12
N GLN A 116 -8.53 12.71 -10.78
CA GLN A 116 -9.31 11.79 -11.62
C GLN A 116 -9.81 10.56 -10.85
N TRP A 117 -8.98 9.99 -9.97
CA TRP A 117 -9.30 8.78 -9.22
C TRP A 117 -9.09 9.01 -7.72
N PRO A 118 -9.99 8.50 -6.85
CA PRO A 118 -10.04 8.87 -5.45
C PRO A 118 -9.05 8.06 -4.58
N GLY A 119 -7.78 7.94 -5.00
CA GLY A 119 -6.76 7.17 -4.28
C GLY A 119 -6.50 7.67 -2.86
N LEU A 120 -6.36 8.98 -2.69
CA LEU A 120 -6.22 9.58 -1.35
C LEU A 120 -7.44 9.30 -0.46
N VAL A 121 -8.65 9.33 -1.02
CA VAL A 121 -9.87 9.02 -0.27
C VAL A 121 -9.89 7.54 0.16
N GLY A 122 -9.48 6.64 -0.74
CA GLY A 122 -9.32 5.21 -0.43
C GLY A 122 -8.30 4.96 0.68
N LEU A 123 -7.15 5.65 0.63
CA LEU A 123 -6.13 5.62 1.68
C LEU A 123 -6.67 6.15 3.01
N LEU A 124 -7.34 7.30 3.03
CA LEU A 124 -7.88 7.88 4.26
C LEU A 124 -8.95 6.99 4.90
N ASN A 125 -9.75 6.27 4.09
CA ASN A 125 -10.68 5.27 4.59
C ASN A 125 -9.97 4.08 5.26
N LEU A 126 -8.86 3.62 4.67
CA LEU A 126 -8.02 2.57 5.26
C LEU A 126 -7.40 3.05 6.58
N ASN A 127 -6.81 4.23 6.58
CA ASN A 127 -6.20 4.86 7.75
C ASN A 127 -7.20 4.95 8.92
N ALA A 128 -8.42 5.43 8.67
CA ALA A 128 -9.46 5.49 9.71
C ALA A 128 -9.78 4.11 10.28
N SER A 129 -9.78 3.07 9.45
CA SER A 129 -10.00 1.68 9.87
C SER A 129 -8.83 1.14 10.71
N LEU A 130 -7.60 1.45 10.32
CA LEU A 130 -6.39 1.05 11.05
C LEU A 130 -6.30 1.74 12.42
N THR A 131 -6.56 3.04 12.48
CA THR A 131 -6.64 3.81 13.72
C THR A 131 -7.69 3.21 14.66
N LYS A 132 -8.90 2.94 14.14
CA LYS A 132 -9.97 2.31 14.94
C LYS A 132 -9.57 0.92 15.46
N ALA A 133 -8.77 0.19 14.70
CA ALA A 133 -8.28 -1.14 15.07
C ALA A 133 -7.02 -1.10 15.96
N GLY A 134 -6.48 0.07 16.30
CA GLY A 134 -5.26 0.21 17.09
C GLY A 134 -3.99 -0.24 16.35
N VAL A 135 -4.01 -0.24 15.01
CA VAL A 135 -2.86 -0.62 14.19
C VAL A 135 -2.00 0.61 13.92
N ASN A 136 -0.70 0.51 14.22
CA ASN A 136 0.26 1.56 13.90
C ASN A 136 0.56 1.57 12.40
N TYR A 137 0.51 2.75 11.79
CA TYR A 137 0.88 2.97 10.39
C TYR A 137 1.48 4.37 10.22
N SER A 138 2.18 4.58 9.09
CA SER A 138 2.53 5.90 8.58
C SER A 138 1.87 6.13 7.23
N SER A 139 1.81 7.38 6.75
CA SER A 139 1.19 7.70 5.48
C SER A 139 2.02 8.67 4.66
N LEU A 140 2.04 8.46 3.35
CA LEU A 140 2.59 9.39 2.38
C LEU A 140 1.66 9.50 1.17
N TRP A 141 1.75 10.62 0.48
CA TRP A 141 1.06 10.84 -0.78
C TRP A 141 1.88 11.77 -1.65
N SER A 142 1.69 11.68 -2.95
CA SER A 142 2.35 12.55 -3.92
C SER A 142 1.65 12.50 -5.26
N GLU A 143 1.80 13.55 -6.06
CA GLU A 143 1.38 13.54 -7.46
C GLU A 143 2.30 12.68 -8.33
N ASP A 144 3.62 12.71 -8.08
CA ASP A 144 4.64 12.09 -8.93
C ASP A 144 5.72 11.28 -8.19
N PHE A 145 5.64 11.21 -6.86
CA PHE A 145 6.61 10.59 -5.93
C PHE A 145 8.03 11.17 -6.03
N ALA A 146 8.15 12.40 -6.55
CA ALA A 146 9.42 13.09 -6.69
C ALA A 146 9.53 14.34 -5.83
N ASP A 147 8.46 14.83 -5.21
CA ASP A 147 8.51 15.98 -4.31
C ASP A 147 9.31 15.69 -3.01
N ALA A 148 9.76 16.76 -2.33
CA ALA A 148 10.59 16.64 -1.14
C ALA A 148 9.87 15.95 0.03
N PHE A 149 8.59 16.29 0.25
CA PHE A 149 7.78 15.69 1.31
C PHE A 149 7.73 14.16 1.18
N PHE A 150 7.46 13.65 -0.03
CA PHE A 150 7.44 12.22 -0.28
C PHE A 150 8.81 11.58 -0.13
N ARG A 151 9.86 12.14 -0.74
CA ARG A 151 11.21 11.54 -0.73
C ARG A 151 11.79 11.48 0.69
N ASP A 152 11.65 12.56 1.44
CA ASP A 152 12.23 12.66 2.78
C ASP A 152 11.46 11.74 3.75
N GLY A 153 10.13 11.73 3.69
CA GLY A 153 9.31 10.80 4.46
C GLY A 153 9.54 9.34 4.07
N LEU A 154 9.71 9.02 2.78
CA LEU A 154 10.02 7.66 2.34
C LEU A 154 11.36 7.20 2.91
N ARG A 155 12.39 8.05 2.85
CA ARG A 155 13.72 7.74 3.41
C ARG A 155 13.66 7.52 4.92
N GLU A 156 12.91 8.37 5.64
CA GLU A 156 12.69 8.21 7.08
C GLU A 156 12.05 6.84 7.36
N TRP A 157 10.95 6.53 6.68
CA TRP A 157 10.21 5.28 6.90
C TRP A 157 11.03 4.04 6.58
N LEU A 158 11.83 4.05 5.51
CA LEU A 158 12.71 2.94 5.16
C LEU A 158 13.82 2.70 6.20
N THR A 159 14.17 3.73 6.97
CA THR A 159 15.23 3.67 7.98
C THR A 159 14.68 3.33 9.37
N THR A 160 13.52 3.89 9.73
CA THR A 160 12.98 3.87 11.10
C THR A 160 11.68 3.08 11.22
N GLY A 161 11.00 2.80 10.10
CA GLY A 161 9.64 2.26 10.07
C GLY A 161 8.55 3.28 10.35
N LYS A 162 8.87 4.59 10.41
CA LYS A 162 7.93 5.67 10.71
C LYS A 162 8.15 6.90 9.81
N VAL A 163 7.08 7.65 9.60
CA VAL A 163 7.12 9.01 9.04
C VAL A 163 6.69 9.97 10.15
N THR A 164 7.45 11.04 10.34
CA THR A 164 7.11 12.12 11.26
C THR A 164 6.46 13.27 10.47
N HIS A 165 5.24 13.63 10.85
CA HIS A 165 4.54 14.77 10.27
C HIS A 165 4.68 16.00 11.19
N ASP A 166 4.83 17.19 10.59
CA ASP A 166 4.80 18.45 11.32
C ASP A 166 3.36 18.78 11.70
N GLU A 167 3.04 18.63 12.99
CA GLU A 167 1.74 18.90 13.58
C GLU A 167 1.65 20.27 14.25
N SER A 168 2.64 21.16 14.06
CA SER A 168 2.67 22.48 14.71
C SER A 168 1.51 23.42 14.36
N HIS A 169 0.71 23.06 13.36
CA HIS A 169 -0.45 23.83 12.89
C HIS A 169 -1.81 23.30 13.40
N VAL A 170 -1.84 22.25 14.23
CA VAL A 170 -3.06 21.63 14.79
C VAL A 170 -3.25 21.97 16.26
#